data_AF-X0V3N8-F1
#
_entry.id   AF-X0V3N8-F1
#
_cell.length_a   1.000
_cell.length_b   1.000
_cell.length_c   1.000
_cell.angle_alpha   90.00
_cell.angle_beta   90.00
_cell.angle_gamma   90.00
#
_symmetry.space_group_name_H-M   'P 1'
#
loop_
_entity.id
_entity.type
_entity.pdbx_description
1 polymer ?
#
loop_
_entity_poly.entity_id
_entity_poly.type
_entity_poly.pdbx_seq_one_letter_code
_entity_poly.pdbx_strand_id
1 'polypeptide(L)'
;CWEGLLLYPVSPSVIFLAKLALNVVTLAALQCVLIPLFVVLCDVPLLAHPWAMLLVALLGNLGIAALGTLLSALTAAIRHGGNLLTLLVLPMALPVVLASAEATRLAIGGDFGTEWWRWIQLLGAFGVVFVTAGFLLFDFVVEE
;
A
#
# COMPACT_ATOMS: atom_id res chain seq x y z
N CYS A 1 0.15 -4.68 25.85
CA CYS A 1 1.51 -4.19 25.52
C CYS A 1 1.55 -2.77 24.96
N TRP A 2 0.46 -1.99 25.02
CA TRP A 2 0.49 -0.57 24.65
C TRP A 2 0.99 0.30 25.83
N GLU A 3 0.63 -0.05 27.09
CA GLU A 3 1.07 0.71 28.27
C GLU A 3 2.58 0.71 28.53
N GLY A 4 3.34 -0.26 28.03
CA GLY A 4 4.80 -0.31 28.20
C GLY A 4 5.57 0.62 27.26
N LEU A 5 4.95 1.05 26.16
CA LEU A 5 5.58 1.90 25.15
C LEU A 5 5.41 3.40 25.45
N LEU A 6 4.41 3.77 26.27
CA LEU A 6 4.17 5.12 26.78
C LEU A 6 5.26 5.62 27.75
N LEU A 7 6.14 4.73 28.24
CA LEU A 7 7.27 5.08 29.09
C LEU A 7 8.54 5.49 28.31
N TYR A 8 8.53 5.38 26.98
CA TYR A 8 9.67 5.74 26.14
C TYR A 8 9.33 7.01 25.35
N PRO A 9 10.22 8.03 25.30
CA PRO A 9 10.01 9.25 24.53
C PRO A 9 10.21 8.98 23.02
N VAL A 10 9.50 8.00 22.47
CA VAL A 10 9.44 7.77 21.02
C VAL A 10 8.21 8.49 20.51
N SER A 11 8.43 9.48 19.65
CA SER A 11 7.34 10.15 18.94
C SER A 11 6.53 9.09 18.16
N PRO A 12 5.22 9.01 18.37
CA PRO A 12 4.39 7.97 17.78
C PRO A 12 4.36 7.97 16.25
N SER A 13 4.69 9.10 15.62
CA SER A 13 4.99 9.21 14.19
C SER A 13 6.08 8.22 13.73
N VAL A 14 7.08 7.92 14.58
CA VAL A 14 8.16 6.97 14.30
C VAL A 14 7.65 5.52 14.35
N ILE A 15 6.68 5.23 15.22
CA ILE A 15 6.05 3.90 15.29
C ILE A 15 5.22 3.65 14.03
N PHE A 16 4.47 4.66 13.56
CA PHE A 16 3.75 4.58 12.29
C PHE A 16 4.71 4.35 11.12
N LEU A 17 5.77 5.13 11.04
CA LEU A 17 6.75 5.02 9.96
C LEU A 17 7.46 3.66 9.97
N ALA A 18 7.81 3.15 11.15
CA ALA A 18 8.40 1.82 11.30
C ALA A 18 7.43 0.73 10.85
N LYS A 19 6.14 0.83 11.21
CA LYS A 19 5.11 -0.14 10.83
C LYS A 19 4.81 -0.10 9.32
N LEU A 20 4.75 1.10 8.74
CA LEU A 20 4.60 1.29 7.31
C LEU A 20 5.80 0.71 6.55
N ALA A 21 7.02 0.99 7.00
CA ALA A 21 8.25 0.44 6.41
C ALA A 21 8.26 -1.09 6.48
N LEU A 22 7.88 -1.68 7.62
CA LEU A 22 7.80 -3.14 7.75
C LEU A 22 6.78 -3.76 6.81
N ASN A 23 5.63 -3.10 6.61
CA ASN A 23 4.59 -3.56 5.70
C ASN A 23 5.05 -3.45 4.23
N VAL A 24 5.67 -2.34 3.85
CA VAL A 24 6.27 -2.17 2.52
C VAL A 24 7.33 -3.23 2.26
N VAL A 25 8.22 -3.51 3.21
CA VAL A 25 9.28 -4.52 3.07
C VAL A 25 8.69 -5.92 2.96
N THR A 26 7.67 -6.25 3.76
CA THR A 26 7.01 -7.56 3.72
C THR A 26 6.31 -7.78 2.38
N LEU A 27 5.60 -6.78 1.89
CA LEU A 27 4.95 -6.84 0.57
C LEU A 27 5.98 -6.89 -0.57
N ALA A 28 7.09 -6.17 -0.47
CA ALA A 28 8.16 -6.20 -1.45
C ALA A 28 8.85 -7.58 -1.51
N ALA A 29 9.11 -8.20 -0.35
CA ALA A 29 9.66 -9.55 -0.27
C ALA A 29 8.72 -10.57 -0.93
N LEU A 30 7.42 -10.44 -0.69
CA LEU A 30 6.41 -11.27 -1.32
C LEU A 30 6.39 -11.07 -2.86
N GLN A 31 6.47 -9.82 -3.32
CA GLN A 31 6.54 -9.50 -4.76
C GLN A 31 7.78 -10.06 -5.43
N CYS A 32 8.95 -10.03 -4.77
CA CYS A 32 10.17 -10.66 -5.28
C CYS A 32 10.02 -12.15 -5.54
N VAL A 33 9.10 -12.85 -4.85
CA VAL A 33 8.80 -14.26 -5.10
C VAL A 33 7.71 -14.41 -6.17
N LEU A 34 6.66 -13.58 -6.12
CA LEU A 34 5.53 -13.66 -7.05
C LEU A 34 5.90 -13.25 -8.48
N ILE A 35 6.71 -12.21 -8.68
CA ILE A 35 7.11 -11.74 -10.00
C ILE A 35 7.80 -12.83 -10.83
N PRO A 36 8.88 -13.49 -10.35
CA PRO A 36 9.52 -14.55 -11.13
C PRO A 36 8.60 -15.76 -11.30
N LEU A 37 7.77 -16.08 -10.31
CA LEU A 37 6.79 -17.15 -10.43
C LEU A 37 5.79 -16.86 -11.56
N PHE A 38 5.30 -15.62 -11.67
CA PHE A 38 4.36 -15.21 -12.70
C PHE A 38 4.99 -15.23 -14.10
N VAL A 39 6.26 -14.82 -14.22
CA VAL A 39 7.03 -14.92 -15.47
C VAL A 39 7.11 -16.38 -15.94
N VAL A 40 7.44 -17.30 -15.03
CA VAL A 40 7.63 -18.73 -15.35
C VAL A 40 6.29 -19.42 -15.63
N LEU A 41 5.23 -19.13 -14.87
CA LEU A 41 3.94 -19.81 -15.01
C LEU A 41 3.09 -19.27 -16.16
N CYS A 42 3.14 -17.96 -16.42
CA CYS A 42 2.28 -17.31 -17.41
C CYS A 42 3.01 -16.96 -18.73
N ASP A 43 4.30 -17.28 -18.85
CA ASP A 43 5.16 -17.01 -20.02
C ASP A 43 5.07 -15.55 -20.52
N VAL A 44 4.88 -14.62 -19.58
CA VAL A 44 4.72 -13.20 -19.89
C VAL A 44 6.07 -12.49 -19.82
N PRO A 45 6.37 -11.58 -20.77
CA PRO A 45 7.62 -10.82 -20.82
C PRO A 45 7.65 -9.68 -19.80
N LEU A 46 7.30 -9.96 -18.55
CA LEU A 46 7.29 -9.03 -17.42
C LEU A 46 8.68 -8.41 -17.16
N LEU A 47 9.74 -9.19 -17.39
CA LEU A 47 11.12 -8.71 -17.29
C LEU A 47 11.60 -7.90 -18.51
N ALA A 48 10.80 -7.78 -19.58
CA ALA A 48 11.19 -6.97 -20.73
C ALA A 48 11.23 -5.47 -20.41
N HIS A 49 10.39 -5.02 -19.46
CA HIS A 49 10.32 -3.63 -19.02
C HIS A 49 10.41 -3.54 -17.49
N PRO A 50 11.59 -3.83 -16.91
CA PRO A 50 11.75 -3.94 -15.45
C PRO A 50 11.46 -2.61 -14.74
N TRP A 51 11.70 -1.47 -15.40
CA TRP A 51 11.43 -0.15 -14.84
C TRP A 51 9.93 0.11 -14.64
N ALA A 52 9.08 -0.28 -15.59
CA ALA A 52 7.63 -0.08 -15.52
C ALA A 52 7.02 -0.97 -14.44
N MET A 53 7.48 -2.21 -14.36
CA MET A 53 7.09 -3.14 -13.30
C MET A 53 7.51 -2.65 -11.92
N LEU A 54 8.74 -2.14 -11.78
CA LEU A 54 9.23 -1.58 -10.51
C LEU A 54 8.36 -0.41 -10.07
N LEU A 55 7.96 0.46 -11.00
CA LEU A 55 7.16 1.65 -10.72
C LEU A 55 5.74 1.27 -10.28
N VAL A 56 5.08 0.35 -10.99
CA VAL A 56 3.77 -0.18 -10.58
C VAL A 56 3.86 -0.91 -9.23
N ALA A 57 4.89 -1.71 -9.01
CA ALA A 57 5.09 -2.44 -7.76
C ALA A 57 5.30 -1.49 -6.58
N LEU A 58 6.14 -0.46 -6.74
CA LEU A 58 6.39 0.54 -5.70
C LEU A 58 5.12 1.32 -5.36
N LEU A 59 4.41 1.85 -6.36
CA LEU A 59 3.20 2.62 -6.13
C LEU A 59 2.07 1.75 -5.56
N GLY A 60 1.92 0.52 -6.06
CA GLY A 60 0.95 -0.45 -5.56
C GLY A 60 1.24 -0.84 -4.11
N ASN A 61 2.51 -1.13 -3.78
CA ASN A 61 2.91 -1.40 -2.40
C ASN A 61 2.70 -0.21 -1.49
N LEU A 62 2.99 1.02 -1.93
CA LEU A 62 2.74 2.20 -1.12
C LEU A 62 1.24 2.37 -0.84
N GLY A 63 0.38 2.16 -1.84
CA GLY A 63 -1.08 2.23 -1.66
C GLY A 63 -1.60 1.18 -0.67
N ILE A 64 -1.21 -0.09 -0.86
CA ILE A 64 -1.64 -1.20 0.01
C ILE A 64 -1.02 -1.07 1.41
N ALA A 65 0.25 -0.67 1.51
CA ALA A 65 0.92 -0.50 2.79
C ALA A 65 0.32 0.66 3.59
N ALA A 66 0.00 1.78 2.95
CA ALA A 66 -0.67 2.91 3.60
C ALA A 66 -2.07 2.51 4.09
N LEU A 67 -2.86 1.81 3.27
CA LEU A 67 -4.15 1.25 3.66
C LEU A 67 -4.05 0.29 4.86
N GLY A 68 -3.09 -0.64 4.82
CA GLY A 68 -2.87 -1.62 5.90
C GLY A 68 -2.41 -0.97 7.21
N THR A 69 -1.60 0.09 7.12
CA THR A 69 -1.14 0.84 8.30
C THR A 69 -2.29 1.65 8.92
N LEU A 70 -3.11 2.30 8.09
CA LEU A 70 -4.32 3.00 8.51
C LEU A 70 -5.31 2.06 9.21
N LEU A 71 -5.58 0.89 8.62
CA LEU A 71 -6.38 -0.17 9.25
C LEU A 71 -5.84 -0.56 10.62
N SER A 72 -4.52 -0.78 10.71
CA SER A 72 -3.88 -1.20 11.95
C SER A 72 -4.00 -0.15 13.05
N ALA A 73 -3.94 1.14 12.69
CA ALA A 73 -4.15 2.25 13.62
C ALA A 73 -5.62 2.35 14.06
N LEU A 74 -6.55 2.28 13.10
CA LEU A 74 -7.98 2.33 13.38
C LEU A 74 -8.48 1.13 14.19
N THR A 75 -7.93 -0.07 13.95
CA THR A 75 -8.27 -1.27 14.73
C THR A 75 -7.75 -1.19 16.16
N ALA A 76 -6.64 -0.48 16.40
CA ALA A 76 -6.14 -0.22 17.75
C ALA A 76 -7.02 0.79 18.49
N ALA A 77 -7.57 1.80 17.79
CA ALA A 77 -8.49 2.78 18.35
C ALA A 77 -9.89 2.21 18.61
N ILE A 78 -10.38 1.31 17.76
CA ILE A 78 -11.76 0.83 17.77
C ILE A 78 -11.86 -0.50 18.54
N ARG A 79 -11.90 -0.43 19.88
CA ARG A 79 -12.18 -1.61 20.75
C ARG A 79 -13.60 -2.19 20.60
N HIS A 80 -14.54 -1.51 19.91
CA HIS A 80 -15.97 -1.87 19.90
C HIS A 80 -16.71 -1.83 18.53
N GLY A 81 -16.01 -1.69 17.40
CA GLY A 81 -16.64 -1.44 16.09
C GLY A 81 -16.02 -2.22 14.92
N GLY A 82 -15.96 -3.55 15.02
CA GLY A 82 -15.26 -4.41 14.05
C GLY A 82 -15.86 -4.48 12.62
N ASN A 83 -17.10 -4.05 12.41
CA ASN A 83 -17.79 -4.27 11.12
C ASN A 83 -17.78 -3.07 10.16
N LEU A 84 -17.72 -1.82 10.64
CA LEU A 84 -17.70 -0.65 9.75
C LEU A 84 -16.36 -0.51 9.01
N LEU A 85 -15.25 -0.86 9.67
CA LEU A 85 -13.91 -0.79 9.13
C LEU A 85 -13.75 -1.67 7.88
N THR A 86 -14.12 -2.95 7.97
CA THR A 86 -14.07 -3.89 6.84
C THR A 86 -14.91 -3.42 5.65
N LEU A 87 -16.08 -2.82 5.92
CA LEU A 87 -16.96 -2.29 4.87
C LEU A 87 -16.35 -1.08 4.15
N LEU A 88 -15.56 -0.24 4.86
CA LEU A 88 -14.89 0.93 4.28
C LEU A 88 -13.59 0.58 3.54
N VAL A 89 -12.95 -0.52 3.96
CA VAL A 89 -11.69 -1.00 3.36
C VAL A 89 -11.91 -1.58 1.98
N LEU A 90 -13.00 -2.32 1.78
CA LEU A 90 -13.35 -2.90 0.49
C LEU A 90 -13.41 -1.86 -0.65
N PRO A 91 -14.20 -0.76 -0.56
CA PRO A 91 -14.27 0.25 -1.62
C PRO A 91 -12.98 1.04 -1.79
N MET A 92 -12.12 1.09 -0.77
CA MET A 92 -10.83 1.78 -0.81
C MET A 92 -9.71 0.91 -1.40
N ALA A 93 -9.77 -0.41 -1.20
CA ALA A 93 -8.82 -1.36 -1.76
C ALA A 93 -9.06 -1.59 -3.25
N LEU A 94 -10.34 -1.63 -3.68
CA LEU A 94 -10.72 -1.80 -5.09
C LEU A 94 -9.99 -0.88 -6.07
N PRO A 95 -9.96 0.46 -5.91
CA PRO A 95 -9.29 1.35 -6.85
C PRO A 95 -7.79 1.11 -6.92
N VAL A 96 -7.13 0.80 -5.80
CA VAL A 96 -5.68 0.52 -5.78
C VAL A 96 -5.38 -0.80 -6.49
N VAL A 97 -6.17 -1.84 -6.23
CA VAL A 97 -6.02 -3.15 -6.86
C VAL A 97 -6.30 -3.06 -8.37
N LEU A 98 -7.39 -2.39 -8.76
CA LEU A 98 -7.77 -2.19 -10.16
C LEU A 98 -6.70 -1.40 -10.92
N ALA A 99 -6.22 -0.29 -10.35
CA ALA A 99 -5.18 0.52 -10.98
C ALA A 99 -3.87 -0.26 -11.13
N SER A 100 -3.49 -1.06 -10.13
CA SER A 100 -2.29 -1.91 -10.19
C SER A 100 -2.44 -3.00 -11.24
N ALA A 101 -3.60 -3.66 -11.30
CA ALA A 101 -3.88 -4.72 -12.26
C ALA A 101 -3.88 -4.20 -13.70
N GLU A 102 -4.54 -3.06 -13.97
CA GLU A 102 -4.61 -2.51 -15.33
C GLU A 102 -3.27 -1.92 -15.78
N ALA A 103 -2.53 -1.25 -14.89
CA ALA A 103 -1.18 -0.79 -15.18
C ALA A 103 -0.23 -1.97 -15.49
N THR A 104 -0.38 -3.10 -14.79
CA THR A 104 0.37 -4.33 -15.07
C THR A 104 -0.03 -4.93 -16.41
N ARG A 105 -1.34 -4.97 -16.73
CA ARG A 105 -1.84 -5.51 -18.01
C ARG A 105 -1.28 -4.72 -19.20
N LEU A 106 -1.32 -3.39 -19.12
CA LEU A 106 -0.77 -2.50 -20.14
C LEU A 106 0.75 -2.63 -20.27
N ALA A 107 1.47 -2.80 -19.15
CA ALA A 107 2.92 -3.03 -19.15
C ALA A 107 3.30 -4.38 -19.80
N ILE A 108 2.50 -5.44 -19.61
CA ILE A 108 2.69 -6.73 -20.29
C ILE A 108 2.51 -6.58 -21.81
N GLY A 109 1.52 -5.77 -22.23
CA GLY A 109 1.29 -5.45 -23.64
C GLY A 109 2.34 -4.52 -24.26
N GLY A 110 3.25 -3.95 -23.46
CA GLY A 110 4.22 -2.95 -23.90
C GLY A 110 3.60 -1.61 -24.29
N ASP A 111 2.36 -1.35 -23.90
CA ASP A 111 1.66 -0.10 -24.20
C ASP A 111 1.85 0.90 -23.05
N PHE A 112 2.82 1.80 -23.24
CA PHE A 112 3.13 2.88 -22.31
C PHE A 112 2.48 4.21 -22.72
N GLY A 113 1.34 4.16 -23.42
CA GLY A 113 0.60 5.33 -23.84
C GLY A 113 -0.05 6.12 -22.69
N THR A 114 -0.91 7.06 -23.06
CA THR A 114 -1.61 7.96 -22.14
C THR A 114 -2.44 7.22 -21.09
N GLU A 115 -2.97 6.04 -21.44
CA GLU A 115 -3.79 5.22 -20.55
C GLU A 115 -2.97 4.63 -19.39
N TRP A 116 -1.77 4.12 -19.67
CA TRP A 116 -0.85 3.62 -18.64
C TRP A 116 -0.50 4.73 -17.64
N TRP A 117 -0.16 5.91 -18.16
CA TRP A 117 0.17 7.05 -17.30
C TRP A 117 -1.02 7.50 -16.43
N ARG A 118 -2.25 7.40 -16.93
CA ARG A 118 -3.47 7.71 -16.16
C ARG A 118 -3.63 6.78 -14.95
N TRP A 119 -3.36 5.49 -15.14
CA TRP A 119 -3.41 4.52 -14.04
C TRP A 119 -2.29 4.75 -13.01
N ILE A 120 -1.08 5.07 -13.46
CA ILE A 120 0.04 5.46 -12.59
C ILE A 120 -0.30 6.72 -11.77
N GLN A 121 -0.89 7.74 -12.40
CA GLN A 121 -1.33 8.95 -11.71
C GLN A 121 -2.40 8.66 -10.67
N LEU A 122 -3.34 7.76 -10.96
CA LEU A 122 -4.37 7.36 -10.02
C LEU A 122 -3.77 6.66 -8.80
N LEU A 123 -2.83 5.73 -9.03
CA LEU A 123 -2.03 5.07 -7.99
C LEU A 123 -1.25 6.07 -7.14
N GLY A 124 -0.60 7.04 -7.79
CA GLY A 124 0.18 8.09 -7.11
C GLY A 124 -0.70 8.99 -6.25
N ALA A 125 -1.84 9.45 -6.78
CA ALA A 125 -2.80 10.26 -6.04
C ALA A 125 -3.33 9.50 -4.81
N PHE A 126 -3.69 8.23 -4.99
CA PHE A 126 -4.12 7.36 -3.89
C PHE A 126 -3.03 7.17 -2.83
N GLY A 127 -1.79 6.92 -3.26
CA GLY A 127 -0.64 6.81 -2.36
C GLY A 127 -0.43 8.06 -1.53
N VAL A 128 -0.44 9.24 -2.15
CA VAL A 128 -0.30 10.52 -1.44
C VAL A 128 -1.43 10.71 -0.43
N VAL A 129 -2.68 10.55 -0.86
CA VAL A 129 -3.85 10.75 0.02
C VAL A 129 -3.78 9.83 1.24
N PHE A 130 -3.47 8.54 1.07
CA PHE A 130 -3.43 7.61 2.20
C PHE A 130 -2.21 7.77 3.08
N VAL A 131 -1.05 8.13 2.54
CA VAL A 131 0.13 8.45 3.35
C VAL A 131 -0.12 9.71 4.18
N THR A 132 -0.69 10.76 3.58
CA THR A 132 -1.04 11.99 4.30
C THR A 132 -2.14 11.74 5.33
N ALA A 133 -3.20 11.00 4.99
CA ALA A 133 -4.25 10.63 5.92
C ALA A 133 -3.69 9.78 7.08
N GLY A 134 -2.80 8.84 6.80
CA GLY A 134 -2.11 8.03 7.81
C GLY A 134 -1.27 8.86 8.76
N PHE A 135 -0.54 9.85 8.23
CA PHE A 135 0.24 10.78 9.03
C PHE A 135 -0.65 11.64 9.95
N LEU A 136 -1.74 12.20 9.43
CA LEU A 136 -2.66 13.04 10.19
C LEU A 136 -3.49 12.27 11.23
N LEU A 137 -3.97 11.07 10.89
CA LEU A 137 -4.73 10.24 11.85
C LEU A 137 -3.86 9.76 13.01
N PHE A 138 -2.56 9.55 12.79
CA PHE A 138 -1.67 9.13 13.86
C PHE A 138 -1.41 10.24 14.86
N ASP A 139 -1.35 11.50 14.40
CA ASP A 139 -1.31 12.67 15.28
C ASP A 139 -2.54 12.69 16.21
N PHE A 140 -3.73 12.44 15.63
CA PHE A 140 -4.99 12.42 16.36
C PHE A 140 -5.13 11.25 17.36
N VAL A 141 -4.61 10.06 17.03
CA VAL A 141 -4.63 8.86 17.91
C VAL A 141 -3.69 9.01 19.12
N VAL A 142 -2.74 9.93 19.05
CA VAL A 142 -1.72 10.14 20.07
C VAL A 142 -2.12 11.21 21.06
N GLU A 143 -3.02 12.11 20.66
CA GLU A 143 -3.51 13.20 21.48
C GLU A 143 -4.58 12.74 22.50
N GLU A 144 -4.98 11.46 22.48
CA GLU A 144 -5.79 10.77 23.51
C GLU A 144 -4.96 9.71 24.28
#